data_AF-A0A1Y2AES0-F1
#
_entry.id   AF-A0A1Y2AES0-F1
#
_cell.length_a   1.000
_cell.length_b   1.000
_cell.length_c   1.000
_cell.angle_alpha   90.00
_cell.angle_beta   90.00
_cell.angle_gamma   90.00
#
_symmetry.space_group_name_H-M   'P 1'
#
loop_
_entity.id
_entity.type
_entity.pdbx_description
1 polymer ?
#
loop_
_entity_poly.entity_id
_entity_poly.type
_entity_poly.pdbx_seq_one_letter_code
_entity_poly.pdbx_strand_id
1 'polypeptide(L)'
;MLQDPEQQINAFVFDLVRAQVPLLDLDDVFSKKDDIAIAVKNELEGQMAEFGYGIIKALVTDVNPDANVKAAMNEINTAQRLRIAATEKGETEKIMKVKHAEAEADAAILQGKGIAGQRQVIIEGLGDSVEEFVKQIPGTDPSRVMDMVMMIQYIDTLKEIGGNSKSYVVFIPHSPGNINDLLTQIR
;
A
#
# COMPACT_ATOMS: atom_id res chain seq x y z
N MET A 1 42.38 42.59 35.27
CA MET A 1 42.96 41.51 34.47
C MET A 1 42.79 40.22 35.24
N LEU A 2 42.23 39.20 34.58
CA LEU A 2 41.97 37.83 35.07
C LEU A 2 41.13 37.73 36.35
N GLN A 3 39.80 37.79 36.19
CA GLN A 3 38.87 37.19 37.16
C GLN A 3 38.86 35.68 36.90
N ASP A 4 39.35 34.92 37.88
CA ASP A 4 39.39 33.46 37.97
C ASP A 4 39.68 32.66 36.68
N PRO A 5 40.95 32.25 36.44
CA PRO A 5 41.26 31.29 35.37
C PRO A 5 40.46 29.99 35.51
N GLU A 6 40.14 29.53 36.72
CA GLU A 6 39.25 28.36 36.88
C GLU A 6 37.84 28.59 36.32
N GLN A 7 37.26 29.79 36.47
CA GLN A 7 35.95 30.08 35.89
C GLN A 7 35.98 30.11 34.37
N GLN A 8 37.04 30.67 33.77
CA GLN A 8 37.19 30.70 32.32
C GLN A 8 37.37 29.31 31.74
N ILE A 9 38.18 28.46 32.39
CA ILE A 9 38.37 27.06 31.99
C ILE A 9 37.03 26.31 32.05
N ASN A 10 36.30 26.43 33.16
CA ASN A 10 35.01 25.77 33.32
C ASN A 10 33.97 26.25 32.31
N ALA A 11 33.88 27.56 32.03
CA ALA A 11 32.96 28.10 31.03
C ALA A 11 33.28 27.57 29.63
N PHE A 12 34.57 27.54 29.27
CA PHE A 12 35.02 27.05 27.97
C PHE A 12 34.74 25.55 27.78
N VAL A 13 35.02 24.73 28.80
CA VAL A 13 34.66 23.30 28.81
C VAL A 13 33.15 23.12 28.60
N PHE A 14 32.34 23.93 29.30
CA PHE A 14 30.89 23.83 29.26
C PHE A 14 30.32 24.18 27.88
N ASP A 15 30.82 25.24 27.26
CA ASP A 15 30.40 25.66 25.92
C ASP A 15 30.77 24.63 24.85
N LEU A 16 31.96 24.01 24.96
CA LEU A 16 32.40 22.97 24.04
C LEU A 16 31.52 21.71 24.13
N VAL A 17 31.27 21.23 25.36
CA VAL A 17 30.41 20.07 25.58
C VAL A 17 28.98 20.35 25.10
N ARG A 18 28.46 21.57 25.36
CA ARG A 18 27.13 21.98 24.92
C ARG A 18 27.01 22.04 23.39
N ALA A 19 28.07 22.36 22.66
CA ALA A 19 28.07 22.38 21.20
C ALA A 19 28.15 20.96 20.59
N GLN A 20 28.86 20.03 21.23
CA GLN A 20 29.10 18.68 20.71
C GLN A 20 27.98 17.68 21.05
N VAL A 21 27.43 17.72 22.26
CA VAL A 21 26.42 16.75 22.73
C VAL A 21 25.15 16.69 21.86
N PRO A 22 24.61 17.80 21.31
CA PRO A 22 23.40 17.75 20.46
C PRO A 22 23.60 17.11 19.08
N LEU A 23 24.84 16.99 18.60
CA LEU A 23 25.16 16.39 17.30
C LEU A 23 25.18 14.86 17.36
N LEU A 24 25.23 14.30 18.55
CA LEU A 24 25.25 12.86 18.80
C LEU A 24 23.84 12.39 19.15
N ASP A 25 23.47 11.21 18.65
CA ASP A 25 22.23 10.57 19.06
C ASP A 25 22.24 10.31 20.57
N LEU A 26 21.10 10.53 21.22
CA LEU A 26 20.99 10.44 22.69
C LEU A 26 21.41 9.04 23.21
N ASP A 27 21.17 7.99 22.42
CA ASP A 27 21.60 6.62 22.70
C ASP A 27 23.13 6.43 22.55
N ASP A 28 23.75 7.18 21.65
CA ASP A 28 25.20 7.15 21.41
C ASP A 28 25.98 7.91 22.50
N VAL A 29 25.40 8.96 23.06
CA VAL A 29 26.04 9.75 24.15
C VAL A 29 26.29 8.90 25.40
N PHE A 30 25.41 7.95 25.71
CA PHE A 30 25.57 7.06 26.87
C PHE A 30 26.56 5.93 26.63
N SER A 31 26.66 5.41 25.41
CA SER A 31 27.56 4.31 25.06
C SER A 31 28.99 4.79 24.78
N LYS A 32 29.15 6.00 24.25
CA LYS A 32 30.44 6.59 23.84
C LYS A 32 31.01 7.60 24.84
N LYS A 33 30.72 7.43 26.14
CA LYS A 33 31.22 8.34 27.20
C LYS A 33 32.75 8.49 27.18
N ASP A 34 33.47 7.39 26.92
CA ASP A 34 34.93 7.40 26.83
C ASP A 34 35.42 8.16 25.58
N ASP A 35 34.76 8.00 24.44
CA ASP A 35 35.11 8.71 23.21
C ASP A 35 34.87 10.21 23.35
N ILE A 36 33.76 10.61 23.99
CA ILE A 36 33.48 12.01 24.31
C ILE A 36 34.56 12.56 25.24
N ALA A 37 34.96 11.81 26.26
CA ALA A 37 36.02 12.22 27.17
C ALA A 37 37.36 12.45 26.44
N ILE A 38 37.70 11.59 25.48
CA ILE A 38 38.91 11.73 24.65
C ILE A 38 38.82 12.94 23.73
N ALA A 39 37.69 13.13 23.05
CA ALA A 39 37.47 14.27 22.15
C ALA A 39 37.58 15.61 22.92
N VAL A 40 36.87 15.71 24.05
CA VAL A 40 36.91 16.89 24.93
C VAL A 40 38.32 17.12 25.48
N LYS A 41 39.05 16.06 25.88
CA LYS A 41 40.44 16.19 26.33
C LYS A 41 41.33 16.80 25.24
N ASN A 42 41.31 16.25 24.03
CA ASN A 42 42.18 16.70 22.94
C ASN A 42 41.92 18.17 22.57
N GLU A 43 40.65 18.56 22.56
CA GLU A 43 40.24 19.92 22.17
C GLU A 43 40.54 20.94 23.27
N LEU A 44 40.38 20.56 24.54
CA LEU A 44 40.81 21.38 25.67
C LEU A 44 42.32 21.47 25.80
N GLU A 45 43.06 20.39 25.56
CA GLU A 45 44.52 20.34 25.70
C GLU A 45 45.21 21.34 24.75
N GLY A 46 44.68 21.51 23.54
CA GLY A 46 45.17 22.51 22.59
C GLY A 46 45.03 23.96 23.09
N GLN A 47 43.87 24.33 23.64
CA GLN A 47 43.65 25.70 24.11
C GLN A 47 44.23 25.96 25.50
N MET A 48 44.20 24.96 26.40
CA MET A 48 44.73 25.10 27.76
C MET A 48 46.26 25.16 27.79
N ALA A 49 46.91 24.62 26.75
CA ALA A 49 48.35 24.80 26.55
C ALA A 49 48.73 26.29 26.38
N GLU A 50 47.88 27.11 25.75
CA GLU A 50 48.13 28.56 25.60
C GLU A 50 48.11 29.30 26.94
N PHE A 51 47.36 28.76 27.92
CA PHE A 51 47.28 29.28 29.28
C PHE A 51 48.30 28.63 30.24
N GLY A 52 49.12 27.69 29.76
CA GLY A 52 50.15 27.00 30.56
C GLY A 52 49.64 25.84 31.41
N TYR A 53 48.43 25.32 31.14
CA TYR A 53 47.84 24.20 31.87
C TYR A 53 47.89 22.89 31.05
N GLY A 54 48.31 21.79 31.70
CA GLY A 54 48.34 20.45 31.10
C GLY A 54 47.18 19.58 31.62
N ILE A 55 46.42 18.97 30.71
CA ILE A 55 45.27 18.13 31.08
C ILE A 55 45.71 16.67 31.18
N ILE A 56 45.73 16.14 32.41
CA ILE A 56 46.11 14.75 32.68
C ILE A 56 45.02 13.79 32.19
N LYS A 57 43.75 14.07 32.51
CA LYS A 57 42.60 13.24 32.13
C LYS A 57 41.30 14.02 32.19
N ALA A 58 40.44 13.86 31.19
CA ALA A 58 39.03 14.25 31.26
C ALA A 58 38.20 13.00 31.59
N LEU A 59 37.25 13.13 32.51
CA LEU A 59 36.33 12.06 32.91
C LEU A 59 34.91 12.58 32.78
N VAL A 60 34.06 11.85 32.05
CA VAL A 60 32.63 12.15 31.95
C VAL A 60 31.92 11.31 33.00
N THR A 61 31.51 11.95 34.10
CA THR A 61 30.78 11.29 35.20
C THR A 61 29.31 11.06 34.83
N ASP A 62 28.60 12.13 34.46
CA ASP A 62 27.21 12.04 34.02
C ASP A 62 26.89 13.10 32.97
N VAL A 63 26.06 12.73 31.98
CA VAL A 63 25.64 13.63 30.90
C VAL A 63 24.17 13.92 31.09
N ASN A 64 23.88 15.08 31.69
CA ASN A 64 22.51 15.53 31.88
C ASN A 64 22.32 16.86 31.14
N PRO A 65 21.91 16.83 29.86
CA PRO A 65 21.69 18.06 29.10
C PRO A 65 20.56 18.88 29.73
N ASP A 66 20.58 20.19 29.51
CA ASP A 66 19.54 21.10 29.97
C ASP A 66 18.15 20.64 29.50
N ALA A 67 17.13 20.90 30.33
CA ALA A 67 15.75 20.48 30.06
C ALA A 67 15.26 20.92 28.67
N ASN A 68 15.64 22.13 28.24
CA ASN A 68 15.30 22.66 26.92
C ASN A 68 15.97 21.88 25.78
N VAL A 69 17.24 21.49 25.94
CA VAL A 69 17.99 20.71 24.95
C VAL A 69 17.41 19.30 24.86
N LYS A 70 17.11 18.69 26.00
CA LYS A 70 16.49 17.36 26.06
C LYS A 70 15.12 17.33 25.38
N ALA A 71 14.30 18.36 25.57
CA ALA A 71 13.01 18.50 24.89
C ALA A 71 13.19 18.61 23.36
N ALA A 72 14.08 19.51 22.92
CA ALA A 72 14.37 19.70 21.49
C ALA A 72 14.90 18.42 20.83
N MET A 73 15.82 17.70 21.49
CA MET A 73 16.37 16.44 20.98
C MET A 73 15.27 15.36 20.87
N ASN A 74 14.40 15.25 21.87
CA ASN A 74 13.28 14.30 21.83
C ASN A 74 12.30 14.63 20.71
N GLU A 75 12.00 15.91 20.48
CA GLU A 75 11.14 16.35 19.38
C GLU A 75 11.77 16.02 18.01
N ILE A 76 13.07 16.30 17.83
CA ILE A 76 13.79 15.99 16.58
C ILE A 76 13.77 14.47 16.33
N ASN A 77 14.10 13.67 17.34
CA ASN A 77 14.11 12.20 17.20
C ASN A 77 12.71 11.67 16.89
N THR A 78 11.68 12.19 17.58
CA THR A 78 10.28 11.83 17.32
C THR A 78 9.87 12.20 15.90
N ALA A 79 10.21 13.41 15.43
CA ALA A 79 9.90 13.85 14.07
C ALA A 79 10.62 12.99 13.01
N GLN A 80 11.88 12.62 13.26
CA GLN A 80 12.64 11.74 12.37
C GLN A 80 12.03 10.33 12.31
N ARG A 81 11.65 9.77 13.46
CA ARG A 81 10.94 8.47 13.54
C ARG A 81 9.59 8.53 12.83
N LEU A 82 8.81 9.60 13.06
CA LEU A 82 7.53 9.81 12.39
C LEU A 82 7.70 9.94 10.88
N ARG A 83 8.75 10.63 10.42
CA ARG A 83 9.04 10.75 8.99
C ARG A 83 9.34 9.38 8.36
N ILE A 84 10.19 8.57 9.00
CA ILE A 84 10.52 7.22 8.54
C ILE A 84 9.26 6.34 8.50
N ALA A 85 8.48 6.35 9.58
CA ALA A 85 7.23 5.60 9.64
C ALA A 85 6.22 6.06 8.57
N ALA A 86 6.12 7.36 8.31
CA ALA A 86 5.24 7.91 7.27
C ALA A 86 5.71 7.51 5.87
N THR A 87 7.01 7.51 5.59
CA THR A 87 7.56 7.07 4.30
C THR A 87 7.30 5.59 4.07
N GLU A 88 7.58 4.74 5.06
CA GLU A 88 7.35 3.29 4.96
C GLU A 88 5.86 2.97 4.80
N LYS A 89 5.00 3.68 5.54
CA LYS A 89 3.55 3.53 5.39
C LYS A 89 3.08 3.96 4.01
N GLY A 90 3.58 5.08 3.49
CA GLY A 90 3.24 5.55 2.14
C GLY A 90 3.69 4.58 1.04
N GLU A 91 4.88 3.99 1.17
CA GLU A 91 5.35 2.93 0.27
C GLU A 91 4.48 1.68 0.35
N THR A 92 4.11 1.27 1.58
CA THR A 92 3.21 0.13 1.80
C THR A 92 1.86 0.36 1.15
N GLU A 93 1.24 1.53 1.33
CA GLU A 93 -0.03 1.90 0.71
C GLU A 93 0.05 1.89 -0.82
N LYS A 94 1.16 2.39 -1.38
CA LYS A 94 1.40 2.34 -2.83
C LYS A 94 1.47 0.90 -3.34
N ILE A 95 2.25 0.04 -2.68
CA ILE A 95 2.38 -1.37 -3.06
C ILE A 95 1.03 -2.07 -2.96
N MET A 96 0.30 -1.88 -1.86
CA MET A 96 -1.04 -2.46 -1.66
C MET A 96 -2.00 -2.05 -2.76
N LYS A 97 -2.03 -0.76 -3.13
CA LYS A 97 -2.92 -0.26 -4.17
C LYS A 97 -2.60 -0.82 -5.55
N VAL A 98 -1.31 -0.91 -5.90
CA VAL A 98 -0.87 -1.52 -7.17
C VAL A 98 -1.21 -3.00 -7.19
N LYS A 99 -0.90 -3.74 -6.13
CA LYS A 99 -1.19 -5.17 -6.03
C LYS A 99 -2.69 -5.47 -6.08
N HIS A 100 -3.51 -4.62 -5.47
CA HIS A 100 -4.96 -4.74 -5.57
C HIS A 100 -5.45 -4.53 -7.00
N ALA A 101 -4.97 -3.50 -7.70
CA ALA A 101 -5.34 -3.23 -9.08
C ALA A 101 -4.88 -4.35 -10.04
N GLU A 102 -3.69 -4.90 -9.83
CA GLU A 102 -3.20 -6.09 -10.55
C GLU A 102 -4.11 -7.30 -10.31
N ALA A 103 -4.46 -7.56 -9.04
CA ALA A 103 -5.34 -8.66 -8.67
C ALA A 103 -6.75 -8.52 -9.27
N GLU A 104 -7.32 -7.31 -9.30
CA GLU A 104 -8.61 -7.04 -9.95
C GLU A 104 -8.55 -7.26 -11.47
N ALA A 105 -7.47 -6.81 -12.13
CA ALA A 105 -7.28 -7.03 -13.55
C ALA A 105 -7.16 -8.52 -13.89
N ASP A 106 -6.35 -9.25 -13.13
CA ASP A 106 -6.18 -10.70 -13.30
C ASP A 106 -7.50 -11.44 -13.05
N ALA A 107 -8.25 -11.05 -12.01
CA ALA A 107 -9.56 -11.62 -11.72
C ALA A 107 -10.55 -11.38 -12.88
N ALA A 108 -10.59 -10.17 -13.45
CA ALA A 108 -11.44 -9.85 -14.58
C ALA A 108 -11.09 -10.67 -15.83
N ILE A 109 -9.79 -10.85 -16.10
CA ILE A 109 -9.31 -11.70 -17.22
C ILE A 109 -9.73 -13.14 -17.00
N LEU A 110 -9.54 -13.68 -15.79
CA LEU A 110 -9.88 -15.06 -15.47
C LEU A 110 -11.38 -15.30 -15.54
N GLN A 111 -12.18 -14.34 -15.05
CA GLN A 111 -13.64 -14.36 -15.18
C GLN A 111 -14.07 -14.34 -16.65
N GLY A 112 -13.47 -13.48 -17.48
CA GLY A 112 -13.74 -13.42 -18.91
C GLY A 112 -13.42 -14.74 -19.62
N LYS A 113 -12.28 -15.36 -19.31
CA LYS A 113 -11.92 -16.71 -19.80
C LYS A 113 -12.93 -17.77 -19.35
N GLY A 114 -13.38 -17.70 -18.10
CA GLY A 114 -14.42 -18.59 -17.56
C GLY A 114 -15.73 -18.47 -18.33
N ILE A 115 -16.22 -17.25 -18.57
CA ILE A 115 -17.45 -17.00 -19.34
C ILE A 115 -17.31 -17.49 -20.78
N ALA A 116 -16.17 -17.22 -21.43
CA ALA A 116 -15.94 -17.70 -22.80
C ALA A 116 -15.92 -19.23 -22.87
N GLY A 117 -15.23 -19.89 -21.94
CA GLY A 117 -15.23 -21.36 -21.85
C GLY A 117 -16.61 -21.93 -21.57
N GLN A 118 -17.36 -21.34 -20.64
CA GLN A 118 -18.75 -21.72 -20.38
C GLN A 118 -19.62 -21.60 -21.63
N ARG A 119 -19.50 -20.51 -22.39
CA ARG A 119 -20.23 -20.32 -23.65
C ARG A 119 -19.89 -21.39 -24.69
N GLN A 120 -18.61 -21.75 -24.80
CA GLN A 120 -18.19 -22.80 -25.72
C GLN A 120 -18.84 -24.14 -25.37
N VAL A 121 -18.80 -24.54 -24.10
CA VAL A 121 -19.41 -25.80 -23.63
C VAL A 121 -20.93 -25.80 -23.83
N ILE A 122 -21.60 -24.66 -23.62
CA ILE A 122 -23.04 -24.54 -23.86
C ILE A 122 -23.37 -24.72 -25.35
N ILE A 123 -22.61 -24.07 -26.25
CA ILE A 123 -22.83 -24.18 -27.70
C ILE A 123 -22.64 -25.63 -28.16
N GLU A 124 -21.58 -26.29 -27.67
CA GLU A 124 -21.30 -27.69 -27.98
C GLU A 124 -22.44 -28.62 -27.51
N GLY A 125 -22.87 -28.49 -26.26
CA GLY A 125 -23.98 -29.29 -25.72
C GLY A 125 -25.32 -29.05 -26.40
N LEU A 126 -25.60 -27.82 -26.83
CA LEU A 126 -26.78 -27.50 -27.64
C LEU A 126 -26.69 -28.14 -29.03
N GLY A 127 -25.50 -28.13 -29.65
CA GLY A 127 -25.26 -28.81 -30.93
C GLY A 127 -25.56 -30.29 -30.86
N ASP A 128 -25.00 -30.98 -29.85
CA ASP A 128 -25.24 -32.40 -29.60
C ASP A 128 -26.74 -32.70 -29.37
N SER A 129 -27.41 -31.85 -28.58
CA SER A 129 -28.84 -31.99 -28.28
C SER A 129 -29.71 -31.83 -29.54
N VAL A 130 -29.36 -30.88 -30.43
CA VAL A 130 -30.06 -30.68 -31.70
C VAL A 130 -29.84 -31.86 -32.64
N GLU A 131 -28.61 -32.39 -32.73
CA GLU A 131 -28.29 -33.54 -33.56
C GLU A 131 -29.06 -34.80 -33.11
N GLU A 132 -29.13 -35.05 -31.80
CA GLU A 132 -29.88 -36.18 -31.25
C GLU A 132 -31.39 -36.05 -31.51
N PHE A 133 -31.94 -34.84 -31.37
CA PHE A 133 -33.37 -34.59 -31.61
C PHE A 133 -33.77 -34.78 -33.09
N VAL A 134 -32.93 -34.33 -34.03
CA VAL A 134 -33.14 -34.53 -35.47
C VAL A 134 -33.10 -36.02 -35.85
N LYS A 135 -32.24 -36.82 -35.19
CA LYS A 135 -32.19 -38.28 -35.39
C LYS A 135 -33.45 -39.00 -34.89
N GLN A 136 -34.05 -38.53 -33.80
CA GLN A 136 -35.24 -39.17 -33.19
C GLN A 136 -36.55 -38.82 -33.92
N ILE A 137 -36.64 -37.68 -34.61
CA ILE A 137 -37.85 -37.23 -35.31
C ILE A 137 -37.56 -36.99 -36.80
N PRO A 138 -37.74 -38.01 -37.66
CA PRO A 138 -37.42 -37.90 -39.09
C PRO A 138 -38.36 -36.90 -39.79
N GLY A 139 -37.78 -35.89 -40.46
CA GLY A 139 -38.52 -34.92 -41.27
C GLY A 139 -38.60 -33.50 -40.72
N THR A 140 -37.93 -33.20 -39.60
CA THR A 140 -37.89 -31.85 -39.02
C THR A 140 -36.67 -31.09 -39.52
N ASP A 141 -36.88 -29.85 -40.00
CA ASP A 141 -35.80 -28.95 -40.41
C ASP A 141 -35.01 -28.46 -39.18
N PRO A 142 -33.67 -28.59 -39.14
CA PRO A 142 -32.84 -28.13 -38.02
C PRO A 142 -33.09 -26.67 -37.59
N SER A 143 -33.49 -25.81 -38.54
CA SER A 143 -33.85 -24.41 -38.23
C SER A 143 -35.01 -24.31 -37.24
N ARG A 144 -36.01 -25.19 -37.35
CA ARG A 144 -37.22 -25.15 -36.52
C ARG A 144 -36.98 -25.65 -35.10
N VAL A 145 -36.00 -26.54 -34.93
CA VAL A 145 -35.54 -27.00 -33.61
C VAL A 145 -34.77 -25.87 -32.91
N MET A 146 -33.90 -25.18 -33.65
CA MET A 146 -33.16 -24.02 -33.13
C MET A 146 -34.11 -22.91 -32.67
N ASP A 147 -35.17 -22.60 -33.43
CA ASP A 147 -36.19 -21.63 -33.04
C ASP A 147 -36.90 -22.01 -31.74
N MET A 148 -37.21 -23.29 -31.54
CA MET A 148 -37.85 -23.79 -30.32
C MET A 148 -36.92 -23.71 -29.11
N VAL A 149 -35.63 -24.05 -29.29
CA VAL A 149 -34.59 -23.92 -28.25
C VAL A 149 -34.39 -22.47 -27.84
N MET A 150 -34.33 -21.54 -28.80
CA MET A 150 -34.24 -20.11 -28.51
C MET A 150 -35.46 -19.59 -27.74
N MET A 151 -36.65 -20.10 -28.05
CA MET A 151 -37.88 -19.72 -27.33
C MET A 151 -37.92 -20.23 -25.89
N ILE A 152 -37.43 -21.46 -25.64
CA ILE A 152 -37.29 -22.00 -24.29
C ILE A 152 -36.26 -21.18 -23.50
N GLN A 153 -35.09 -20.90 -24.09
CA GLN A 153 -34.06 -20.09 -23.45
C GLN A 153 -34.59 -18.67 -23.12
N TYR A 154 -35.36 -18.06 -24.02
CA TYR A 154 -36.02 -16.79 -23.76
C TYR A 154 -36.95 -16.86 -22.55
N ILE A 155 -37.80 -17.89 -22.46
CA ILE A 155 -38.71 -18.08 -21.32
C ILE A 155 -37.92 -18.34 -20.02
N ASP A 156 -36.85 -19.12 -20.06
CA ASP A 156 -36.01 -19.39 -18.89
C ASP A 156 -35.27 -18.13 -18.42
N THR A 157 -34.75 -17.31 -19.33
CA THR A 157 -34.16 -16.00 -18.97
C THR A 157 -35.19 -15.06 -18.36
N LEU A 158 -36.42 -15.04 -18.89
CA LEU A 158 -37.53 -14.28 -18.29
C LEU A 158 -37.88 -14.80 -16.88
N LYS A 159 -37.87 -16.11 -16.68
CA LYS A 159 -38.11 -16.73 -15.37
C LYS A 159 -37.00 -16.41 -14.37
N GLU A 160 -35.74 -16.38 -14.80
CA GLU A 160 -34.59 -16.02 -13.95
C GLU A 160 -34.64 -14.53 -13.56
N ILE A 161 -34.95 -13.65 -14.52
CA ILE A 161 -35.17 -12.21 -14.26
C ILE A 161 -36.35 -12.00 -13.30
N GLY A 162 -37.46 -12.72 -13.49
CA GLY A 162 -38.63 -12.66 -12.61
C GLY A 162 -38.43 -13.29 -11.23
N GLY A 163 -37.52 -14.26 -11.10
CA GLY A 163 -37.17 -14.94 -9.85
C GLY A 163 -36.19 -14.15 -8.98
N ASN A 164 -35.39 -13.26 -9.57
CA ASN A 164 -34.46 -12.41 -8.82
C ASN A 164 -35.21 -11.18 -8.28
N SER A 165 -35.74 -11.30 -7.07
CA SER A 165 -36.69 -10.39 -6.41
C SER A 165 -36.14 -8.99 -6.02
N LYS A 166 -35.18 -8.44 -6.76
CA LYS A 166 -34.65 -7.06 -6.57
C LYS A 166 -34.91 -6.22 -7.83
N SER A 167 -36.10 -5.61 -7.86
CA SER A 167 -36.49 -4.37 -8.55
C SER A 167 -35.67 -3.85 -9.75
N TYR A 168 -35.72 -4.54 -10.88
CA TYR A 168 -35.49 -3.90 -12.18
C TYR A 168 -36.78 -3.97 -13.02
N VAL A 169 -37.50 -2.85 -13.13
CA VAL A 169 -38.62 -2.74 -14.08
C VAL A 169 -38.03 -2.58 -15.47
N VAL A 170 -37.86 -3.69 -16.19
CA VAL A 170 -37.46 -3.69 -17.60
C VAL A 170 -38.74 -3.73 -18.45
N PHE A 171 -39.07 -2.63 -19.10
CA PHE A 171 -40.17 -2.58 -20.08
C PHE A 171 -39.73 -3.28 -21.36
N ILE A 172 -40.18 -4.53 -21.56
CA ILE A 172 -40.04 -5.24 -22.84
C ILE A 172 -41.36 -5.05 -23.60
N PRO A 173 -41.39 -4.31 -24.72
CA PRO A 173 -42.59 -4.23 -25.55
C PRO A 173 -42.82 -5.60 -26.19
N HIS A 174 -43.80 -6.35 -25.68
CA HIS A 174 -44.26 -7.59 -26.29
C HIS A 174 -45.48 -7.30 -27.16
N SER A 175 -45.29 -7.37 -28.47
CA SER A 175 -46.35 -7.48 -29.47
C SER A 175 -46.08 -8.76 -30.25
N PRO A 176 -47.07 -9.63 -30.50
CA PRO A 176 -46.89 -10.84 -31.30
C PRO A 176 -46.32 -10.60 -32.72
N GLY A 177 -46.37 -9.35 -33.23
CA GLY A 177 -45.75 -8.95 -34.49
C GLY A 177 -44.25 -8.65 -34.42
N ASN A 178 -43.67 -8.40 -33.23
CA ASN A 178 -42.27 -7.97 -33.08
C ASN A 178 -41.24 -9.10 -33.19
N ILE A 179 -41.65 -10.37 -33.14
CA ILE A 179 -40.71 -11.51 -33.26
C ILE A 179 -40.14 -11.57 -34.68
N ASN A 180 -40.96 -11.30 -35.71
CA ASN A 180 -40.47 -11.20 -37.09
C ASN A 180 -39.57 -9.97 -37.30
N ASP A 181 -39.81 -8.90 -36.54
CA ASP A 181 -39.05 -7.63 -36.65
C ASP A 181 -37.68 -7.71 -35.95
N LEU A 182 -37.56 -8.54 -34.91
CA LEU A 182 -36.27 -8.88 -34.29
C LEU A 182 -35.41 -9.76 -35.20
N LEU A 183 -36.01 -10.69 -35.94
CA LEU A 183 -35.30 -11.55 -36.88
C LEU A 183 -34.81 -10.79 -38.13
N THR A 184 -35.49 -9.73 -38.55
CA THR A 184 -35.06 -8.88 -39.68
C THR A 184 -33.98 -7.88 -39.29
N GLN A 185 -33.87 -7.47 -38.03
CA GLN A 185 -32.82 -6.54 -37.55
C GLN A 185 -31.47 -7.20 -37.25
N ILE A 186 -31.41 -8.53 -37.19
CA ILE A 186 -30.18 -9.30 -36.94
C ILE A 186 -29.45 -9.67 -38.25
N ARG A 187 -30.02 -9.35 -39.42
CA ARG A 187 -29.41 -9.58 -40.74
C ARG A 187 -28.64 -8.37 -41.25
#